data_AF-A0A7C0UMZ8-F1
#
_entry.id   AF-A0A7C0UMZ8-F1
#
_cell.length_a   1.000
_cell.length_b   1.000
_cell.length_c   1.000
_cell.angle_alpha   90.00
_cell.angle_beta   90.00
_cell.angle_gamma   90.00
#
_symmetry.space_group_name_H-M   'P 1'
#
loop_
_entity.id
_entity.type
_entity.pdbx_description
1 polymer ?
#
loop_
_entity_poly.entity_id
_entity_poly.type
_entity_poly.pdbx_seq_one_letter_code
_entity_poly.pdbx_strand_id
1 'polypeptide(L)'
;MIEFVRNIKRDDINRNIIVQLARAVTSIGANYCEANASSSKRDFRNKIYICKKETNETKYWLRILAKHHPELKEKIRNFWKEAHELHLIFQKITNTLDKKQKSLEIEN
;
A
#
# COMPACT_ATOMS: atom_id res chain seq x y z
N MET A 1 10.50 2.63 6.51
CA MET A 1 10.62 2.98 5.08
C MET A 1 10.95 4.46 4.84
N ILE A 2 10.21 5.42 5.42
CA ILE A 2 10.44 6.86 5.20
C ILE A 2 11.87 7.31 5.56
N GLU A 3 12.38 6.90 6.73
CA GLU A 3 13.78 7.22 7.10
C GLU A 3 14.80 6.52 6.20
N PHE A 4 14.46 5.38 5.60
CA PHE A 4 15.36 4.74 4.63
C PHE A 4 15.47 5.57 3.35
N VAL A 5 14.34 5.98 2.76
CA VAL A 5 14.34 6.75 1.50
C VAL A 5 14.90 8.16 1.67
N ARG A 6 14.90 8.71 2.90
CA ARG A 6 15.54 10.00 3.22
C ARG A 6 17.06 9.97 2.97
N ASN A 7 17.70 8.82 3.16
CA ASN A 7 19.15 8.65 3.03
C ASN A 7 19.62 8.35 1.59
N ILE A 8 18.70 8.27 0.63
CA ILE A 8 19.04 8.06 -0.78
C ILE A 8 19.48 9.39 -1.38
N LYS A 9 20.59 9.37 -2.14
CA LYS A 9 21.11 10.55 -2.85
C LYS A 9 20.01 11.16 -3.70
N ARG A 10 19.80 12.47 -3.56
CA ARG A 10 18.82 13.20 -4.36
C ARG A 10 19.46 13.67 -5.67
N ASP A 11 18.91 13.15 -6.76
CA ASP A 11 19.06 13.65 -8.12
C ASP A 11 17.65 13.76 -8.74
N ASP A 12 17.56 14.17 -10.01
CA ASP A 12 16.29 14.43 -10.67
C ASP A 12 15.41 13.18 -10.78
N ILE A 13 16.02 12.00 -10.95
CA ILE A 13 15.31 10.73 -11.05
C ILE A 13 14.84 10.28 -9.66
N ASN A 14 15.76 10.27 -8.70
CA ASN A 14 15.50 9.81 -7.34
C ASN A 14 14.52 10.71 -6.61
N ARG A 15 14.54 12.02 -6.84
CA ARG A 15 13.57 12.95 -6.25
C ARG A 15 12.14 12.52 -6.57
N ASN A 16 11.86 12.23 -7.84
CA ASN A 16 10.52 11.83 -8.28
C ASN A 16 10.12 10.48 -7.67
N ILE A 17 11.01 9.48 -7.71
CA ILE A 17 10.74 8.15 -7.14
C ILE A 17 10.47 8.24 -5.62
N ILE A 18 11.31 8.98 -4.88
CA ILE A 18 11.18 9.13 -3.43
C ILE A 18 9.87 9.82 -3.07
N VAL A 19 9.49 10.89 -3.78
CA VAL A 19 8.23 11.60 -3.52
C VAL A 19 7.02 10.70 -3.75
N GLN A 20 6.99 9.98 -4.89
CA GLN A 20 5.87 9.09 -5.19
C GLN A 20 5.78 7.91 -4.21
N LEU A 21 6.94 7.30 -3.88
CA LEU A 21 6.99 6.23 -2.89
C LEU A 21 6.54 6.71 -1.51
N ALA A 22 6.99 7.88 -1.06
CA ALA A 22 6.59 8.44 0.24
C ALA A 22 5.08 8.72 0.30
N ARG A 23 4.49 9.25 -0.77
CA ARG A 23 3.04 9.47 -0.88
C ARG A 23 2.27 8.17 -0.80
N ALA A 24 2.65 7.16 -1.59
CA ALA A 24 1.97 5.87 -1.60
C ALA A 24 2.03 5.19 -0.21
N VAL A 25 3.21 5.16 0.42
CA VAL A 25 3.41 4.52 1.73
C VAL A 25 2.60 5.21 2.83
N THR A 26 2.61 6.54 2.86
CA THR A 26 1.86 7.31 3.87
C THR A 26 0.34 7.22 3.64
N SER A 27 -0.09 7.14 2.37
CA SER A 27 -1.50 6.96 2.00
C SER A 27 -2.08 5.64 2.53
N ILE A 28 -1.29 4.55 2.58
CA ILE A 28 -1.73 3.27 3.18
C ILE A 28 -2.14 3.48 4.63
N GLY A 29 -1.27 4.09 5.44
CA GLY A 29 -1.52 4.33 6.86
C GLY A 29 -2.70 5.27 7.09
N ALA A 30 -2.74 6.39 6.37
CA ALA A 30 -3.81 7.37 6.47
C ALA A 30 -5.19 6.75 6.16
N ASN A 31 -5.32 6.04 5.03
CA ASN A 31 -6.58 5.40 4.66
C ASN A 31 -6.96 4.26 5.62
N TYR A 32 -5.99 3.56 6.20
CA TYR A 32 -6.29 2.52 7.20
C TYR A 32 -6.82 3.12 8.51
N CYS A 33 -6.24 4.24 8.96
CA CYS A 33 -6.77 5.01 10.09
C CYS A 33 -8.22 5.47 9.82
N GLU A 34 -8.47 6.03 8.63
CA GLU A 34 -9.82 6.43 8.23
C GLU A 34 -10.79 5.24 8.12
N ALA A 35 -10.34 4.09 7.64
CA ALA A 35 -11.15 2.88 7.62
C ALA A 35 -11.61 2.52 9.04
N ASN A 36 -10.73 2.56 10.02
CA ASN A 36 -11.07 2.23 11.41
C ASN A 36 -12.06 3.22 12.05
N ALA A 37 -12.17 4.44 11.51
CA ALA A 37 -13.14 5.46 11.92
C ALA A 37 -14.40 5.50 11.02
N SER A 38 -14.54 4.58 10.07
CA SER A 38 -15.63 4.61 9.10
C SER A 38 -17.02 4.43 9.74
N SER A 39 -18.00 5.16 9.20
CA SER A 39 -19.39 5.15 9.69
C SER A 39 -20.24 4.03 9.09
N SER A 40 -19.74 3.32 8.09
CA SER A 40 -20.46 2.21 7.44
C SER A 40 -19.53 1.15 6.88
N LYS A 41 -20.05 -0.08 6.68
CA LYS A 41 -19.30 -1.17 6.04
C LYS A 41 -18.87 -0.83 4.60
N ARG A 42 -19.70 -0.08 3.86
CA ARG A 42 -19.37 0.35 2.49
C ARG A 42 -18.19 1.31 2.49
N ASP A 43 -18.19 2.28 3.41
CA ASP A 43 -17.09 3.22 3.56
C ASP A 43 -15.81 2.53 4.02
N PHE A 44 -15.89 1.67 5.05
CA PHE A 44 -14.80 0.80 5.48
C PHE A 44 -14.17 0.06 4.29
N ARG A 45 -15.00 -0.63 3.49
CA ARG A 45 -14.56 -1.38 2.32
C ARG A 45 -13.83 -0.50 1.31
N ASN A 46 -14.36 0.69 1.02
CA ASN A 46 -13.74 1.62 0.08
C ASN A 46 -12.36 2.05 0.55
N LYS A 47 -12.21 2.39 1.84
CA LYS A 47 -10.91 2.78 2.43
C LYS A 47 -9.90 1.63 2.41
N ILE A 48 -10.31 0.41 2.77
CA ILE A 48 -9.43 -0.77 2.65
C ILE A 48 -9.03 -1.04 1.19
N TYR A 49 -9.94 -0.82 0.24
CA TYR A 49 -9.62 -0.95 -1.19
C TYR A 49 -8.57 0.08 -1.63
N ILE A 50 -8.63 1.31 -1.12
CA ILE A 50 -7.58 2.31 -1.35
C ILE A 50 -6.24 1.83 -0.77
N CYS A 51 -6.20 1.35 0.48
CA CYS A 51 -4.98 0.76 1.05
C CYS A 51 -4.38 -0.35 0.17
N LYS A 52 -5.23 -1.22 -0.39
CA LYS A 52 -4.81 -2.27 -1.32
C LYS A 52 -4.21 -1.70 -2.62
N LYS A 53 -4.75 -0.60 -3.16
CA LYS A 53 -4.16 0.07 -4.34
C LYS A 53 -2.80 0.69 -4.01
N GLU A 54 -2.71 1.38 -2.88
CA GLU A 54 -1.50 2.09 -2.44
C GLU A 54 -0.35 1.12 -2.10
N THR A 55 -0.66 -0.08 -1.58
CA THR A 55 0.35 -1.15 -1.44
C THR A 55 0.90 -1.64 -2.78
N ASN A 56 0.07 -1.70 -3.83
CA ASN A 56 0.53 -2.05 -5.16
C ASN A 56 1.43 -0.97 -5.77
N GLU A 57 1.06 0.29 -5.61
CA GLU A 57 1.87 1.43 -6.05
C GLU A 57 3.20 1.51 -5.29
N THR A 58 3.17 1.32 -3.98
CA THR A 58 4.39 1.21 -3.14
C THR A 58 5.32 0.12 -3.66
N LYS A 59 4.80 -1.08 -3.92
CA LYS A 59 5.58 -2.19 -4.50
C LYS A 59 6.16 -1.84 -5.87
N TYR A 60 5.44 -1.11 -6.70
CA TYR A 60 5.93 -0.65 -8.00
C TYR A 60 7.14 0.28 -7.82
N TRP A 61 7.00 1.32 -7.02
CA TRP A 61 8.08 2.29 -6.79
C TRP A 61 9.31 1.66 -6.13
N LEU A 62 9.14 0.70 -5.21
CA LEU A 62 10.25 -0.05 -4.63
C LEU A 62 11.02 -0.86 -5.69
N ARG A 63 10.34 -1.46 -6.68
CA ARG A 63 11.04 -2.17 -7.78
C ARG A 63 11.84 -1.22 -8.65
N ILE A 64 11.28 -0.04 -8.96
CA ILE A 64 11.99 0.99 -9.73
C ILE A 64 13.22 1.47 -8.96
N LEU A 65 13.06 1.73 -7.66
CA LEU A 65 14.16 2.17 -6.79
C LEU A 65 15.27 1.11 -6.69
N ALA A 66 14.92 -0.18 -6.53
CA ALA A 66 15.90 -1.27 -6.50
C ALA A 66 16.67 -1.44 -7.81
N LYS A 67 16.06 -1.08 -8.94
CA LYS A 67 16.74 -1.08 -10.25
C LYS A 67 17.77 0.04 -10.36
N HIS A 68 17.48 1.21 -9.79
CA HIS A 68 18.39 2.37 -9.77
C HIS A 68 19.46 2.27 -8.68
N HIS A 69 19.19 1.49 -7.63
CA HIS A 69 20.09 1.24 -6.50
C HIS A 69 20.33 -0.26 -6.26
N PRO A 70 21.06 -0.96 -7.17
CA PRO A 70 21.35 -2.38 -7.00
C PRO A 70 22.05 -2.70 -5.67
N GLU A 71 22.86 -1.78 -5.16
CA GLU A 71 23.56 -1.88 -3.87
C GLU A 71 22.59 -1.91 -2.67
N LEU A 72 21.37 -1.39 -2.81
CA LEU A 72 20.34 -1.39 -1.78
C LEU A 72 19.27 -2.47 -2.00
N LYS A 73 19.41 -3.31 -3.03
CA LYS A 73 18.37 -4.23 -3.51
C LYS A 73 17.82 -5.15 -2.42
N GLU A 74 18.67 -5.76 -1.60
CA GLU A 74 18.20 -6.68 -0.54
C GLU A 74 17.42 -5.95 0.56
N LYS A 75 17.86 -4.73 0.92
CA LYS A 75 17.11 -3.90 1.88
C LYS A 75 15.76 -3.45 1.33
N ILE A 76 15.73 -3.05 0.06
CA ILE A 76 14.48 -2.68 -0.64
C ILE A 76 13.55 -3.88 -0.78
N ARG A 77 14.10 -5.08 -0.99
CA ARG A 77 13.32 -6.33 -1.07
C ARG A 77 12.57 -6.63 0.22
N ASN A 78 13.14 -6.31 1.39
CA ASN A 78 12.45 -6.47 2.66
C ASN A 78 11.22 -5.55 2.75
N PHE A 79 11.37 -4.27 2.40
CA PHE A 79 10.23 -3.35 2.31
C PHE A 79 9.18 -3.78 1.28
N TRP A 80 9.61 -4.38 0.17
CA TRP A 80 8.68 -4.91 -0.83
C TRP A 80 7.87 -6.08 -0.28
N LYS A 81 8.51 -6.98 0.49
CA LYS A 81 7.82 -8.10 1.15
C LYS A 81 6.79 -7.60 2.16
N GLU A 82 7.15 -6.65 3.02
CA GLU A 82 6.22 -6.01 3.96
C GLU A 82 5.01 -5.40 3.23
N ALA A 83 5.26 -4.63 2.16
CA ALA A 83 4.18 -4.05 1.35
C ALA A 83 3.32 -5.13 0.66
N HIS A 84 3.91 -6.28 0.32
CA HIS A 84 3.18 -7.41 -0.23
C HIS A 84 2.31 -8.12 0.80
N GLU A 85 2.79 -8.30 2.02
CA GLU A 85 2.03 -8.86 3.13
C GLU A 85 0.82 -7.97 3.45
N LEU A 86 1.00 -6.65 3.55
CA LEU A 86 -0.10 -5.69 3.68
C LEU A 86 -1.11 -5.81 2.53
N HIS A 87 -0.62 -5.93 1.30
CA HIS A 87 -1.50 -6.13 0.14
C HIS A 87 -2.37 -7.39 0.29
N LEU A 88 -1.78 -8.51 0.73
CA LEU A 88 -2.51 -9.76 0.94
C LEU A 88 -3.54 -9.64 2.08
N ILE A 89 -3.20 -8.93 3.15
CA ILE A 89 -4.13 -8.63 4.25
C ILE A 89 -5.33 -7.83 3.74
N PHE A 90 -5.10 -6.70 3.06
CA PHE A 90 -6.19 -5.87 2.53
C PHE A 90 -7.02 -6.59 1.45
N GLN A 91 -6.37 -7.43 0.63
CA GLN A 91 -7.05 -8.32 -0.31
C GLN A 91 -7.95 -9.33 0.39
N LYS A 92 -7.49 -9.93 1.50
CA LYS A 92 -8.29 -10.88 2.27
C LYS A 92 -9.50 -10.19 2.92
N ILE A 93 -9.30 -9.01 3.50
CA ILE A 93 -10.38 -8.21 4.11
C ILE A 93 -11.45 -7.88 3.08
N THR A 94 -11.05 -7.31 1.92
CA THR A 94 -11.98 -6.98 0.83
C THR A 94 -12.78 -8.19 0.34
N ASN A 95 -12.12 -9.33 0.12
CA ASN A 95 -12.81 -10.56 -0.30
C ASN A 95 -13.82 -11.07 0.74
N THR A 96 -13.51 -10.95 2.03
CA THR A 96 -14.43 -11.34 3.10
C THR A 96 -15.68 -10.44 3.13
N LEU A 97 -15.50 -9.13 2.93
CA LEU A 97 -16.62 -8.18 2.86
C LEU A 97 -17.52 -8.45 1.63
N ASP A 98 -16.91 -8.73 0.48
CA ASP A 98 -17.64 -9.02 -0.77
C ASP A 98 -18.50 -10.28 -0.66
N LYS A 99 -17.99 -11.33 -0.02
CA LYS A 99 -18.74 -12.56 0.21
C LYS A 99 -19.96 -12.31 1.11
N LYS A 100 -19.78 -11.53 2.18
CA LYS A 100 -20.86 -11.23 3.13
C LYS A 100 -21.94 -10.33 2.51
N GLN A 101 -21.58 -9.44 1.60
CA GLN A 101 -22.55 -8.63 0.88
C GLN A 101 -23.40 -9.51 -0.06
N LYS A 102 -22.77 -10.39 -0.83
CA LYS A 102 -23.49 -11.31 -1.74
C LYS A 102 -24.44 -12.25 -1.02
N SER A 103 -24.07 -12.77 0.16
CA SER A 103 -24.99 -13.64 0.92
C SER A 103 -26.25 -12.88 1.38
N LEU A 104 -26.09 -11.63 1.80
CA LEU A 104 -27.22 -10.77 2.18
C LEU A 104 -28.13 -10.43 0.99
N GLU A 105 -27.57 -10.29 -0.22
CA GLU A 105 -28.34 -10.03 -1.45
C GLU A 105 -29.14 -11.25 -1.94
N ILE A 106 -28.77 -12.47 -1.52
CA ILE A 106 -29.47 -13.71 -1.89
C ILE A 106 -30.60 -14.04 -0.89
N GLU A 107 -30.49 -13.55 0.35
CA GLU A 107 -31.47 -13.80 1.43
C GLU A 107 -32.65 -12.80 1.44
N ASN A 108 -32.60 -11.73 0.64
CA ASN A 108 -33.66 -10.72 0.49
C ASN A 108 -34.31 -10.81 -0.90
#